data_AF-A0A1W7M5K5-F1
#
_entry.id   AF-A0A1W7M5K5-F1
#
_cell.length_a   1.000
_cell.length_b   1.000
_cell.length_c   1.000
_cell.angle_alpha   90.00
_cell.angle_beta   90.00
_cell.angle_gamma   90.00
#
_symmetry.space_group_name_H-M   'P 1'
#
loop_
_entity.id
_entity.type
_entity.pdbx_description
1 polymer ?
#
loop_
_entity_poly.entity_id
_entity_poly.type
_entity_poly.pdbx_seq_one_letter_code
_entity_poly.pdbx_strand_id
1 'polypeptide(L)'
;MSVRRIFRALVLTGLAGALVTGCRNAAPEPEDDTGQGGATDAAIAIVASPSVAVESPRSGPGHAGTVAADTLALPARLRATGTEPFWGADIDGTALTYSTPDFPAGAKITVTRRAGSDFVEFAGTLDGKPLTLRIAAGPCSDGMSDRVYPYAVTREIGPDIERGCARGR
;
A
#
# COMPACT_ATOMS: atom_id res chain seq x y z
N MET A 1 47.47 10.01 16.93
CA MET A 1 47.02 8.67 17.35
C MET A 1 46.76 7.81 16.11
N SER A 2 47.51 6.73 15.94
CA SER A 2 47.50 5.87 14.76
C SER A 2 46.71 4.58 15.07
N VAL A 3 45.49 4.45 14.54
CA VAL A 3 44.67 3.23 14.69
C VAL A 3 44.77 2.42 13.41
N ARG A 4 45.44 1.26 13.53
CA ARG A 4 45.77 0.32 12.46
C ARG A 4 44.51 -0.35 11.91
N ARG A 5 44.24 -0.19 10.61
CA ARG A 5 43.25 -0.96 9.86
C ARG A 5 43.81 -2.36 9.61
N ILE A 6 43.25 -3.37 10.28
CA ILE A 6 43.56 -4.78 10.01
C ILE A 6 42.59 -5.25 8.93
N PHE A 7 43.03 -5.19 7.67
CA PHE A 7 42.45 -5.97 6.58
C PHE A 7 42.85 -7.43 6.78
N ARG A 8 41.89 -8.32 7.01
CA ARG A 8 42.12 -9.77 6.94
C ARG A 8 41.46 -10.31 5.68
N ALA A 9 42.31 -10.91 4.87
CA ALA A 9 42.04 -11.49 3.57
C ALA A 9 41.25 -12.80 3.67
N LEU A 10 40.31 -12.96 2.72
CA LEU A 10 40.24 -14.04 1.74
C LEU A 10 40.25 -15.49 2.27
N VAL A 11 39.10 -16.17 2.12
CA VAL A 11 39.04 -17.63 1.92
C VAL A 11 38.31 -17.89 0.61
N LEU A 12 39.06 -18.52 -0.30
CA LEU A 12 38.71 -19.04 -1.62
C LEU A 12 38.05 -20.43 -1.49
N THR A 13 37.40 -20.85 -2.59
CA THR A 13 37.08 -22.24 -3.01
C THR A 13 36.04 -23.01 -2.19
N GLY A 14 35.09 -23.77 -2.76
CA GLY A 14 34.85 -24.27 -4.12
C GLY A 14 33.74 -25.35 -4.07
N LEU A 15 33.51 -26.02 -5.22
CA LEU A 15 32.55 -27.09 -5.54
C LEU A 15 31.13 -26.62 -5.93
N ALA A 16 30.70 -26.66 -7.20
CA ALA A 16 30.63 -27.73 -8.21
C ALA A 16 29.50 -28.75 -7.97
N GLY A 17 28.50 -28.69 -8.86
CA GLY A 17 27.85 -29.87 -9.44
C GLY A 17 26.60 -30.41 -8.74
N ALA A 18 25.44 -30.25 -9.40
CA ALA A 18 24.64 -31.39 -9.85
C ALA A 18 23.48 -30.91 -10.75
N LEU A 19 23.50 -31.37 -12.00
CA LEU A 19 22.34 -31.38 -12.89
C LEU A 19 21.27 -32.32 -12.32
N VAL A 20 20.02 -31.86 -12.28
CA VAL A 20 18.87 -32.77 -12.25
C VAL A 20 18.10 -32.58 -13.55
N THR A 21 18.39 -33.49 -14.48
CA THR A 21 17.66 -33.68 -15.73
C THR A 21 16.40 -34.49 -15.44
N GLY A 22 15.23 -33.90 -15.67
CA GLY A 22 14.07 -34.53 -16.29
C GLY A 22 13.24 -35.56 -15.50
N CYS A 23 11.98 -35.20 -15.23
CA CYS A 23 10.84 -36.07 -15.50
C CYS A 23 9.75 -35.22 -16.18
N ARG A 24 9.67 -35.31 -17.51
CA ARG A 24 8.45 -34.98 -18.27
C ARG A 24 7.42 -36.05 -17.92
N ASN A 25 6.26 -35.64 -17.42
CA ASN A 25 5.06 -36.47 -17.44
C ASN A 25 3.96 -35.73 -18.19
N ALA A 26 3.20 -36.55 -18.91
CA ALA A 26 2.31 -36.21 -19.99
C ALA A 26 1.09 -35.38 -19.57
N ALA A 27 0.59 -34.65 -20.56
CA ALA A 27 -0.71 -33.98 -20.55
C ALA A 27 -1.86 -34.97 -20.29
N PRO A 28 -3.00 -34.44 -19.83
CA PRO A 28 -4.23 -34.62 -20.59
C PRO A 28 -4.78 -33.30 -21.14
N GLU A 29 -5.30 -33.37 -22.36
CA GLU A 29 -5.98 -32.29 -23.10
C GLU A 29 -7.44 -32.09 -22.59
N PRO A 30 -8.30 -31.28 -23.24
CA PRO A 30 -9.03 -30.19 -22.60
C PRO A 30 -10.48 -30.56 -22.24
N GLU A 31 -10.96 -30.07 -21.09
CA GLU A 31 -12.40 -30.11 -20.80
C GLU A 31 -13.08 -28.88 -21.42
N ASP A 32 -13.67 -29.10 -22.59
CA ASP A 32 -14.74 -28.32 -23.19
C ASP A 32 -16.03 -28.62 -22.42
N ASP A 33 -16.55 -27.65 -21.66
CA ASP A 33 -17.95 -27.64 -21.25
C ASP A 33 -18.63 -26.39 -21.80
N THR A 34 -19.06 -26.54 -23.04
CA THR A 34 -19.98 -25.65 -23.74
C THR A 34 -21.35 -25.72 -23.05
N GLY A 35 -21.58 -24.85 -22.07
CA GLY A 35 -22.89 -24.62 -21.45
C GLY A 35 -23.76 -23.66 -22.25
N GLN A 36 -24.27 -24.08 -23.41
CA GLN A 36 -25.24 -23.34 -24.21
C GLN A 36 -26.67 -23.57 -23.67
N GLY A 37 -27.13 -22.69 -22.77
CA GLY A 37 -28.52 -22.64 -22.30
C GLY A 37 -29.38 -21.73 -23.17
N GLY A 38 -30.24 -22.34 -23.98
CA GLY A 38 -31.13 -21.68 -24.93
C GLY A 38 -32.18 -20.75 -24.32
N ALA A 39 -32.57 -19.79 -25.16
CA ALA A 39 -33.61 -18.81 -24.94
C ALA A 39 -34.99 -19.43 -24.65
N THR A 40 -35.69 -18.86 -23.67
CA THR A 40 -37.14 -18.76 -23.71
C THR A 40 -37.52 -17.29 -23.60
N ASP A 41 -38.09 -16.81 -24.69
CA ASP A 41 -38.69 -15.50 -24.91
C ASP A 41 -39.78 -15.22 -23.86
N ALA A 42 -39.59 -14.18 -23.06
CA ALA A 42 -40.62 -13.60 -22.22
C ALA A 42 -40.48 -12.08 -22.28
N ALA A 43 -41.24 -11.49 -23.20
CA ALA A 43 -41.43 -10.05 -23.33
C ALA A 43 -41.87 -9.45 -21.99
N ILE A 44 -41.06 -8.54 -21.45
CA ILE A 44 -41.46 -7.63 -20.36
C ILE A 44 -41.28 -6.19 -20.85
N ALA A 45 -42.36 -5.45 -20.73
CA ALA A 45 -42.62 -4.16 -21.33
C ALA A 45 -41.57 -3.07 -21.00
N ILE A 46 -41.17 -2.35 -22.04
CA ILE A 46 -40.38 -1.11 -21.94
C ILE A 46 -41.29 -0.01 -21.38
N VAL A 47 -41.13 0.34 -20.11
CA VAL A 47 -41.65 1.59 -19.56
C VAL A 47 -40.70 2.72 -19.97
N ALA A 48 -41.17 3.57 -20.89
CA ALA A 48 -40.47 4.78 -21.29
C ALA A 48 -40.32 5.73 -20.08
N SER A 49 -39.10 5.87 -19.58
CA SER A 49 -38.75 6.90 -18.60
C SER A 49 -38.45 8.21 -19.33
N PRO A 50 -39.01 9.37 -18.93
CA PRO A 50 -38.69 10.64 -19.56
C PRO A 50 -37.25 11.04 -19.20
N SER A 51 -36.39 11.12 -20.21
CA SER A 51 -35.05 11.68 -20.08
C SER A 51 -35.15 13.18 -19.83
N VAL A 52 -35.01 13.59 -18.58
CA VAL A 52 -34.67 14.97 -18.23
C VAL A 52 -33.21 15.19 -18.62
N ALA A 53 -32.99 15.94 -19.69
CA ALA A 53 -31.67 16.45 -20.05
C ALA A 53 -31.19 17.42 -18.95
N VAL A 54 -30.26 16.98 -18.12
CA VAL A 54 -29.47 17.89 -17.28
C VAL A 54 -28.42 18.52 -18.19
N GLU A 55 -28.65 19.78 -18.54
CA GLU A 55 -27.66 20.63 -19.19
C GLU A 55 -26.45 20.76 -18.25
N SER A 56 -25.31 20.24 -18.70
CA SER A 56 -24.03 20.37 -18.02
C SER A 56 -23.58 21.84 -18.11
N PRO A 57 -23.35 22.56 -16.99
CA PRO A 57 -22.86 23.93 -17.07
C PRO A 57 -21.46 23.92 -17.68
N ARG A 58 -21.31 24.69 -18.77
CA ARG A 58 -20.04 24.94 -19.46
C ARG A 58 -19.01 25.45 -18.45
N SER A 59 -17.89 24.74 -18.36
CA SER A 59 -16.68 25.16 -17.66
C SER A 59 -16.26 26.56 -18.15
N GLY A 60 -16.38 27.57 -17.29
CA GLY A 60 -15.68 28.83 -17.47
C GLY A 60 -14.17 28.66 -17.27
N PRO A 61 -13.32 29.56 -17.79
CA PRO A 61 -11.89 29.50 -17.58
C PRO A 61 -11.57 29.89 -16.12
N GLY A 62 -11.40 28.87 -15.27
CA GLY A 62 -11.00 29.02 -13.88
C GLY A 62 -9.48 29.05 -13.72
N HIS A 63 -8.96 30.23 -13.40
CA HIS A 63 -7.78 30.51 -12.57
C HIS A 63 -6.47 29.78 -12.89
N ALA A 64 -5.60 30.45 -13.67
CA ALA A 64 -4.15 30.27 -13.53
C ALA A 64 -3.68 30.99 -12.26
N GLY A 65 -4.02 30.44 -11.10
CA GLY A 65 -3.34 30.77 -9.85
C GLY A 65 -2.06 29.95 -9.78
N THR A 66 -0.90 30.60 -9.69
CA THR A 66 0.34 29.93 -9.29
C THR A 66 0.16 29.42 -7.87
N VAL A 67 -0.29 28.17 -7.74
CA VAL A 67 -0.32 27.47 -6.45
C VAL A 67 1.13 27.20 -6.06
N ALA A 68 1.60 27.93 -5.05
CA ALA A 68 2.67 27.40 -4.22
C ALA A 68 2.25 26.00 -3.79
N ALA A 69 3.11 25.00 -3.98
CA ALA A 69 2.79 23.62 -3.62
C ALA A 69 2.47 23.57 -2.13
N ASP A 70 1.18 23.46 -1.81
CA ASP A 70 0.73 23.31 -0.43
C ASP A 70 1.23 21.94 0.03
N THR A 71 2.19 21.95 0.95
CA THR A 71 2.77 20.72 1.47
C THR A 71 1.69 20.03 2.30
N LEU A 72 1.51 18.71 2.10
CA LEU A 72 0.51 17.96 2.86
C LEU A 72 0.63 18.17 4.38
N ALA A 73 -0.36 18.85 4.95
CA ALA A 73 -0.51 19.01 6.39
C ALA A 73 -1.16 17.76 7.00
N LEU A 74 -0.48 17.14 7.95
CA LEU A 74 -1.01 16.02 8.72
C LEU A 74 -1.31 16.44 10.17
N PRO A 75 -2.28 15.81 10.84
CA PRO A 75 -2.52 16.01 12.26
C PRO A 75 -1.27 15.67 13.09
N ALA A 76 -1.15 16.30 14.27
CA ALA A 76 0.01 16.11 15.15
C ALA A 76 0.19 14.67 15.63
N ARG A 77 -0.92 13.95 15.79
CA ARG A 77 -0.97 12.51 16.11
C ARG A 77 -1.74 11.78 15.04
N LEU A 78 -1.21 10.65 14.58
CA LEU A 78 -1.82 9.81 13.55
C LEU A 78 -1.95 8.37 14.05
N ARG A 79 -3.02 7.70 13.61
CA ARG A 79 -3.11 6.24 13.62
C ARG A 79 -3.22 5.76 12.18
N ALA A 80 -2.31 4.87 11.79
CA ALA A 80 -2.36 4.10 10.56
C ALA A 80 -2.73 2.64 10.88
N THR A 81 -3.45 1.99 9.96
CA THR A 81 -3.82 0.58 10.05
C THR A 81 -3.75 -0.06 8.68
N GLY A 82 -3.27 -1.29 8.60
CA GLY A 82 -3.43 -2.16 7.44
C GLY A 82 -4.29 -3.36 7.80
N THR A 83 -5.05 -3.86 6.82
CA THR A 83 -5.96 -4.99 7.01
C THR A 83 -5.36 -6.32 6.58
N GLU A 84 -4.52 -6.36 5.55
CA GLU A 84 -3.89 -7.61 5.12
C GLU A 84 -2.42 -7.44 4.71
N PRO A 85 -1.48 -8.04 5.47
CA PRO A 85 -1.67 -8.52 6.84
C PRO A 85 -2.09 -7.39 7.80
N PHE A 86 -2.65 -7.76 8.95
CA PHE A 86 -3.05 -6.77 9.96
C PHE A 86 -1.83 -6.13 10.63
N TRP A 87 -1.80 -4.81 10.65
CA TRP A 87 -0.81 -4.03 11.39
C TRP A 87 -1.38 -2.67 11.78
N GLY A 88 -0.72 -2.01 12.72
CA GLY A 88 -1.03 -0.65 13.12
C GLY A 88 0.22 0.15 13.42
N ALA A 89 0.14 1.46 13.21
CA ALA A 89 1.18 2.38 13.61
C ALA A 89 0.55 3.62 14.26
N ASP A 90 1.01 3.94 15.47
CA ASP A 90 0.72 5.19 16.15
C ASP A 90 1.90 6.12 16.04
N ILE A 91 1.66 7.34 15.55
CA ILE A 91 2.71 8.34 15.33
C ILE A 91 2.40 9.57 16.19
N ASP A 92 3.36 9.97 17.00
CA ASP A 92 3.34 11.18 17.84
C ASP A 92 4.70 11.89 17.70
N GLY A 93 4.75 12.92 16.84
CA GLY A 93 6.00 13.59 16.48
C GLY A 93 7.00 12.63 15.82
N THR A 94 8.12 12.36 16.52
CA THR A 94 9.19 11.45 16.07
C THR A 94 9.10 10.06 16.70
N ALA A 95 8.08 9.80 17.53
CA ALA A 95 7.85 8.50 18.12
C ALA A 95 6.79 7.74 17.33
N LEU A 96 7.16 6.55 16.84
CA LEU A 96 6.25 5.62 16.19
C LEU A 96 6.13 4.37 17.06
N THR A 97 4.91 3.90 17.33
CA THR A 97 4.66 2.57 17.90
C THR A 97 4.04 1.67 16.84
N TYR A 98 4.77 0.64 16.40
CA TYR A 98 4.34 -0.31 15.38
C TYR A 98 3.82 -1.59 16.04
N SER A 99 2.60 -2.01 15.76
CA SER A 99 1.93 -3.15 16.41
C SER A 99 1.37 -4.12 15.38
N THR A 100 1.41 -5.41 15.69
CA THR A 100 0.71 -6.48 14.96
C THR A 100 -0.22 -7.24 15.91
N PRO A 101 -1.15 -8.07 15.42
CA PRO A 101 -1.98 -8.92 16.31
C PRO A 101 -1.15 -9.79 17.25
N ASP A 102 -0.03 -10.33 16.77
CA ASP A 102 0.87 -11.17 17.58
C ASP A 102 1.72 -10.37 18.58
N PHE A 103 1.89 -9.07 18.33
CA PHE A 103 2.63 -8.17 19.21
C PHE A 103 1.86 -6.86 19.47
N PRO A 104 0.78 -6.91 20.27
CA PRO A 104 -0.16 -5.80 20.43
C PRO A 104 0.43 -4.61 21.21
N ALA A 105 1.42 -4.86 22.08
CA ALA A 105 2.14 -3.79 22.78
C ALA A 105 2.95 -2.90 21.82
N GLY A 106 3.37 -3.48 20.69
CA GLY A 106 4.11 -2.81 19.62
C GLY A 106 5.56 -2.45 19.96
N ALA A 107 6.35 -2.26 18.90
CA ALA A 107 7.72 -1.80 18.97
C ALA A 107 7.77 -0.27 18.88
N LYS A 108 8.51 0.37 19.79
CA LYS A 108 8.77 1.82 19.75
C LYS A 108 9.96 2.11 18.85
N ILE A 109 9.75 3.01 17.89
CA ILE A 109 10.70 3.34 16.85
C ILE A 109 10.86 4.86 16.85
N THR A 110 12.10 5.33 16.88
CA THR A 110 12.38 6.74 16.58
C THR A 110 12.39 6.89 15.06
N VAL A 111 11.56 7.79 14.56
CA VAL A 111 11.42 8.04 13.12
C VAL A 111 11.81 9.47 12.76
N THR A 112 12.34 9.63 11.56
CA THR A 112 12.52 10.92 10.91
C THR A 112 11.28 11.24 10.07
N ARG A 113 10.95 12.53 9.93
CA ARG A 113 9.84 13.00 9.11
C ARG A 113 10.37 13.77 7.91
N ARG A 114 9.92 13.42 6.71
CA ARG A 114 10.17 14.17 5.47
C ARG A 114 8.85 14.52 4.81
N ALA A 115 8.68 15.76 4.39
CA ALA A 115 7.52 16.16 3.59
C ALA A 115 7.92 16.21 2.10
N GLY A 116 7.10 15.60 1.26
CA GLY A 116 7.10 15.78 -0.18
C GLY A 116 5.97 16.72 -0.62
N SER A 117 5.76 16.86 -1.93
CA SER A 117 4.69 17.68 -2.50
C SER A 117 3.29 17.24 -2.06
N ASP A 118 3.04 15.94 -2.06
CA ASP A 118 1.72 15.32 -1.95
C ASP A 118 1.70 14.23 -0.86
N PHE A 119 2.80 14.08 -0.12
CA PHE A 119 2.95 13.06 0.90
C PHE A 119 3.81 13.51 2.07
N VAL A 120 3.69 12.79 3.17
CA VAL A 120 4.63 12.83 4.30
C VAL A 120 5.14 11.43 4.53
N GLU A 121 6.46 11.31 4.68
CA GLU A 121 7.13 10.06 4.96
C GLU A 121 7.69 10.05 6.38
N PHE A 122 7.49 8.93 7.07
CA PHE A 122 8.15 8.60 8.33
C PHE A 122 9.09 7.43 8.09
N ALA A 123 10.38 7.60 8.41
CA ALA A 123 11.40 6.59 8.17
C ALA A 123 12.18 6.25 9.45
N GLY A 124 12.39 4.96 9.69
CA GLY A 124 13.10 4.43 10.85
C GLY A 124 13.62 3.01 10.61
N THR A 125 13.81 2.24 11.68
CA THR A 125 14.28 0.86 11.61
C THR A 125 13.48 -0.01 12.58
N LEU A 126 13.00 -1.15 12.09
CA LEU A 126 12.30 -2.17 12.86
C LEU A 126 13.03 -3.50 12.67
N ASP A 127 13.48 -4.12 13.77
CA ASP A 127 14.18 -5.42 13.77
C ASP A 127 15.34 -5.50 12.76
N GLY A 128 16.12 -4.42 12.67
CA GLY A 128 17.27 -4.30 11.76
C GLY A 128 16.90 -4.06 10.29
N LYS A 129 15.61 -3.96 9.95
CA LYS A 129 15.12 -3.64 8.60
C LYS A 129 14.67 -2.18 8.51
N PRO A 130 14.87 -1.51 7.36
CA PRO A 130 14.32 -0.18 7.16
C PRO A 130 12.79 -0.23 7.22
N LEU A 131 12.19 0.69 7.97
CA LEU A 131 10.74 0.91 8.02
C LEU A 131 10.45 2.27 7.38
N THR A 132 9.51 2.30 6.44
CA THR A 132 8.98 3.52 5.83
C THR A 132 7.46 3.50 5.89
N LEU A 133 6.85 4.59 6.36
CA LEU A 133 5.42 4.87 6.19
C LEU A 133 5.27 6.11 5.32
N ARG A 134 4.74 5.95 4.10
CA ARG A 134 4.40 7.06 3.21
C ARG A 134 2.90 7.33 3.30
N ILE A 135 2.54 8.54 3.74
CA ILE A 135 1.16 8.97 3.95
C ILE A 135 0.81 10.02 2.90
N ALA A 136 -0.27 9.78 2.14
CA ALA A 136 -0.79 10.71 1.14
C ALA A 136 -2.24 11.08 1.47
N ALA A 137 -2.65 12.31 1.12
CA ALA A 137 -4.04 12.72 1.21
C ALA A 137 -4.91 11.97 0.20
N GLY A 138 -6.10 11.59 0.64
CA GLY A 138 -7.10 10.98 -0.24
C GLY A 138 -7.95 9.95 0.50
N PRO A 139 -9.18 9.72 0.00
CA PRO A 139 -10.06 8.72 0.59
C PRO A 139 -9.42 7.33 0.54
N CYS A 140 -9.43 6.63 1.66
CA CYS A 140 -8.92 5.27 1.79
C CYS A 140 -9.96 4.41 2.53
N SER A 141 -10.40 3.31 1.92
CA SER A 141 -11.28 2.35 2.58
C SER A 141 -10.46 1.22 3.20
N ASP A 142 -10.82 0.79 4.41
CA ASP A 142 -10.22 -0.40 5.02
C ASP A 142 -10.83 -1.72 4.48
N GLY A 143 -11.83 -1.65 3.60
CA GLY A 143 -12.43 -2.80 2.90
C GLY A 143 -13.30 -3.71 3.79
N MET A 144 -13.09 -3.70 5.10
CA MET A 144 -13.75 -4.58 6.07
C MET A 144 -14.90 -3.91 6.82
N SER A 145 -14.86 -2.59 7.00
CA SER A 145 -15.83 -1.85 7.83
C SER A 145 -16.54 -0.72 7.10
N ASP A 146 -16.42 -0.65 5.77
CA ASP A 146 -16.87 0.47 4.91
C ASP A 146 -16.40 1.85 5.41
N ARG A 147 -15.35 1.88 6.24
CA ARG A 147 -14.86 3.11 6.85
C ARG A 147 -13.91 3.78 5.89
N VAL A 148 -14.23 5.03 5.54
CA VAL A 148 -13.36 5.90 4.74
C VAL A 148 -12.50 6.76 5.64
N TYR A 149 -11.20 6.68 5.43
CA TYR A 149 -10.16 7.44 6.10
C TYR A 149 -9.65 8.57 5.19
N PRO A 150 -9.18 9.70 5.74
CA PRO A 150 -8.71 10.85 4.97
C PRO A 150 -7.32 10.67 4.34
N TYR A 151 -6.57 9.63 4.74
CA TYR A 151 -5.21 9.39 4.27
C TYR A 151 -5.02 7.93 3.85
N ALA A 152 -4.30 7.74 2.74
CA ALA A 152 -3.78 6.46 2.32
C ALA A 152 -2.33 6.30 2.79
N VAL A 153 -1.96 5.06 3.14
CA VAL A 153 -0.63 4.71 3.64
C VAL A 153 -0.03 3.59 2.78
N THR A 154 1.23 3.75 2.41
CA THR A 154 2.10 2.63 2.01
C THR A 154 3.07 2.37 3.15
N ARG A 155 3.13 1.14 3.61
CA ARG A 155 4.11 0.66 4.59
C ARG A 155 5.14 -0.19 3.87
N GLU A 156 6.41 0.05 4.16
CA GLU A 156 7.52 -0.73 3.64
C GLU A 156 8.39 -1.19 4.83
N ILE A 157 8.62 -2.50 4.98
CA ILE A 157 9.57 -3.05 5.95
C ILE A 157 10.52 -3.97 5.19
N GLY A 158 11.77 -3.53 4.97
CA GLY A 158 12.66 -4.24 4.05
C GLY A 158 12.02 -4.35 2.65
N PRO A 159 11.80 -5.57 2.10
CA PRO A 159 11.13 -5.76 0.82
C PRO A 159 9.59 -5.78 0.91
N ASP A 160 9.01 -5.84 2.10
CA ASP A 160 7.58 -6.06 2.29
C ASP A 160 6.81 -4.75 2.17
N ILE A 161 5.99 -4.63 1.11
CA ILE A 161 5.17 -3.45 0.82
C ILE A 161 3.71 -3.77 1.06
N GLU A 162 3.05 -2.97 1.89
CA GLU A 162 1.66 -3.15 2.26
C GLU A 162 0.89 -1.85 2.25
N ARG A 163 -0.43 -1.97 2.08
CA ARG A 163 -1.35 -0.84 2.03
C ARG A 163 -2.05 -0.67 3.37
N GLY A 164 -2.37 0.57 3.68
CA GLY A 164 -3.14 0.92 4.86
C GLY A 164 -3.85 2.24 4.72
N CYS A 165 -4.64 2.57 5.72
CA CYS A 165 -5.35 3.83 5.84
C CYS A 165 -4.96 4.53 7.14
N ALA A 166 -5.04 5.87 7.17
CA ALA A 166 -4.71 6.63 8.37
C ALA A 166 -5.69 7.78 8.65
N ARG A 167 -5.76 8.16 9.92
CA ARG A 167 -6.56 9.28 10.42
C ARG A 167 -5.85 9.97 11.58
N GLY A 168 -6.28 11.20 11.88
CA GLY A 168 -5.90 11.88 13.11
C GLY A 168 -6.38 11.13 14.35
N ARG A 169 -5.58 11.21 15.42
CA ARG A 169 -5.87 10.67 16.75
C ARG A 169 -6.32 11.76 17.71
#